data_AF-A0A3M2J9D9-F1
#
_entry.id   AF-A0A3M2J9D9-F1
#
_cell.length_a   1.000
_cell.length_b   1.000
_cell.length_c   1.000
_cell.angle_alpha   90.00
_cell.angle_beta   90.00
_cell.angle_gamma   90.00
#
_symmetry.space_group_name_H-M   'P 1'
#
loop_
_entity.id
_entity.type
_entity.pdbx_description
1 polymer ?
#
loop_
_entity_poly.entity_id
_entity_poly.type
_entity_poly.pdbx_seq_one_letter_code
_entity_poly.pdbx_strand_id
1 'polypeptide(L)'
;MDGTDLGALLRRHRQEADLTLEDLAGASGVSDRGIGDIERGVSRGPQHRTVVALADALALADVDRERLLRAARDGRRRAPVGEPHALPL
;
A
#
# COMPACT_ATOMS: atom_id res chain seq x y z
N MET A 1 3.08 -9.59 14.03
CA MET A 1 4.35 -9.08 13.46
C MET A 1 4.04 -7.80 12.67
N ASP A 2 3.48 -6.80 13.35
CA ASP A 2 2.62 -5.78 12.71
C ASP A 2 3.33 -4.45 12.43
N GLY A 3 4.58 -4.29 12.89
CA GLY A 3 5.33 -3.04 12.76
C GLY A 3 6.14 -2.86 11.47
N THR A 4 6.17 -3.87 10.59
CA THR A 4 6.99 -3.90 9.36
C THR A 4 6.22 -4.34 8.12
N ASP A 5 4.97 -4.82 8.26
CA ASP A 5 4.15 -5.21 7.12
C ASP A 5 3.56 -3.98 6.42
N LEU A 6 3.56 -3.98 5.09
CA LEU A 6 3.07 -2.86 4.28
C LEU A 6 1.62 -2.51 4.61
N GLY A 7 0.74 -3.51 4.70
CA GLY A 7 -0.69 -3.30 4.90
C GLY A 7 -0.98 -2.70 6.27
N ALA A 8 -0.31 -3.20 7.30
CA ALA A 8 -0.42 -2.66 8.66
C ALA A 8 0.09 -1.22 8.75
N LEU A 9 1.24 -0.91 8.11
CA LEU A 9 1.78 0.45 8.06
C LEU A 9 0.84 1.42 7.33
N LEU A 10 0.33 1.03 6.16
CA LEU A 10 -0.59 1.85 5.39
C LEU A 10 -1.87 2.15 6.18
N ARG A 11 -2.47 1.11 6.77
CA ARG A 11 -3.69 1.24 7.58
C ARG A 11 -3.48 2.16 8.78
N ARG A 12 -2.35 2.03 9.47
CA ARG A 12 -2.03 2.88 10.62
C ARG A 12 -1.96 4.35 10.19
N HIS A 13 -1.18 4.67 9.16
CA HIS A 13 -1.04 6.05 8.71
C HIS A 13 -2.34 6.65 8.19
N ARG A 14 -3.17 5.85 7.51
CA ARG A 14 -4.50 6.28 7.09
C ARG A 14 -5.39 6.64 8.28
N GLN A 15 -5.38 5.82 9.32
CA GLN A 15 -6.15 6.07 10.55
C GLN A 15 -5.62 7.28 11.33
N GLU A 16 -4.30 7.47 11.38
CA GLU A 16 -3.68 8.66 12.00
C GLU A 16 -4.03 9.95 11.25
N ALA A 17 -4.24 9.87 9.93
CA ALA A 17 -4.70 10.99 9.09
C ALA A 17 -6.23 11.17 9.08
N ASP A 18 -6.99 10.33 9.81
CA ASP A 18 -8.46 10.29 9.85
C ASP A 18 -9.13 10.15 8.46
N LEU A 19 -8.45 9.48 7.52
CA LEU A 19 -8.95 9.28 6.16
C LEU A 19 -9.73 7.97 6.04
N THR A 20 -10.86 7.97 5.33
CA THR A 20 -11.47 6.72 4.87
C THR A 20 -10.67 6.12 3.70
N LEU A 21 -11.01 4.89 3.29
CA LEU A 21 -10.43 4.32 2.06
C LEU A 21 -10.81 5.16 0.83
N GLU A 22 -12.01 5.73 0.81
CA GLU A 22 -12.50 6.58 -0.28
C GLU A 22 -11.75 7.92 -0.33
N ASP A 23 -11.49 8.53 0.82
CA ASP A 23 -10.71 9.78 0.89
C ASP A 23 -9.27 9.56 0.38
N LEU A 24 -8.62 8.50 0.85
CA LEU A 24 -7.26 8.17 0.41
C LEU A 24 -7.22 7.79 -1.08
N ALA A 25 -8.24 7.10 -1.56
CA ALA A 25 -8.38 6.77 -2.97
C ALA A 25 -8.50 8.03 -3.84
N GLY A 26 -9.36 8.96 -3.44
CA GLY A 26 -9.54 10.24 -4.12
C GLY A 26 -8.26 11.08 -4.15
N ALA A 27 -7.54 11.15 -3.04
CA ALA A 27 -6.30 11.93 -2.95
C ALA A 27 -5.11 11.29 -3.70
N SER A 28 -5.01 9.96 -3.71
CA SER A 28 -3.86 9.25 -4.31
C SER A 28 -4.06 8.84 -5.78
N GLY A 29 -5.30 8.85 -6.27
CA GLY A 29 -5.64 8.29 -7.59
C GLY A 29 -5.54 6.76 -7.66
N VAL A 30 -5.44 6.08 -6.51
CA VAL A 30 -5.44 4.62 -6.39
C VAL A 30 -6.85 4.17 -6.01
N SER A 31 -7.38 3.11 -6.61
CA SER A 31 -8.73 2.63 -6.27
C SER A 31 -8.86 2.18 -4.82
N ASP A 32 -10.01 2.42 -4.20
CA ASP A 32 -10.39 1.99 -2.83
C ASP A 32 -10.13 0.48 -2.63
N ARG A 33 -10.51 -0.33 -3.62
CA ARG A 33 -10.28 -1.78 -3.60
C ARG A 33 -8.80 -2.13 -3.55
N GLY A 34 -7.99 -1.45 -4.36
CA GLY A 34 -6.54 -1.65 -4.39
C GLY A 34 -5.89 -1.30 -3.06
N ILE A 35 -6.32 -0.20 -2.43
CA ILE A 35 -5.87 0.20 -1.08
C ILE A 35 -6.31 -0.85 -0.06
N GLY A 36 -7.58 -1.28 -0.10
CA GLY A 36 -8.10 -2.30 0.81
C GLY A 36 -7.41 -3.67 0.66
N ASP A 37 -7.02 -4.06 -0.56
CA ASP A 37 -6.22 -5.25 -0.81
C ASP A 37 -4.80 -5.12 -0.24
N ILE A 38 -4.20 -3.91 -0.27
CA ILE A 38 -2.91 -3.65 0.38
C ILE A 38 -3.07 -3.73 1.91
N GLU A 39 -4.06 -3.06 2.50
CA GLU A 39 -4.29 -3.07 3.96
C GLU A 39 -4.55 -4.46 4.52
N ARG A 40 -5.23 -5.33 3.75
CA ARG A 40 -5.48 -6.73 4.12
C ARG A 40 -4.30 -7.66 3.83
N GLY A 41 -3.22 -7.16 3.22
CA GLY A 41 -2.05 -7.97 2.86
C GLY A 41 -2.31 -8.97 1.72
N VAL A 42 -3.35 -8.74 0.91
CA VAL A 42 -3.58 -9.45 -0.37
C VAL A 42 -2.57 -8.94 -1.39
N SER A 43 -2.43 -7.61 -1.49
CA SER A 43 -1.41 -6.96 -2.31
C SER A 43 -0.23 -6.53 -1.44
N ARG A 44 0.74 -7.44 -1.27
CA ARG A 44 1.93 -7.19 -0.44
C ARG A 44 3.03 -6.41 -1.16
N GLY A 45 2.96 -6.37 -2.49
CA GLY A 45 4.01 -5.80 -3.34
C GLY A 45 3.49 -4.90 -4.46
N PRO A 46 2.72 -3.83 -4.16
CA PRO A 46 2.27 -2.88 -5.18
C PRO A 46 3.45 -2.19 -5.89
N GLN A 47 3.17 -1.62 -7.07
CA GLN A 47 4.15 -0.90 -7.86
C GLN A 47 4.68 0.33 -7.10
N HIS A 48 5.95 0.67 -7.32
CA HIS A 48 6.60 1.79 -6.62
C HIS A 48 5.81 3.10 -6.75
N ARG A 49 5.31 3.42 -7.96
CA ARG A 49 4.49 4.62 -8.20
C ARG A 49 3.23 4.68 -7.33
N THR A 50 2.59 3.54 -7.10
CA THR A 50 1.38 3.43 -6.27
C THR A 50 1.72 3.77 -4.82
N VAL A 51 2.82 3.22 -4.30
CA VAL A 51 3.24 3.46 -2.92
C VAL A 51 3.67 4.92 -2.72
N VAL A 52 4.32 5.53 -3.72
CA VAL A 52 4.66 6.95 -3.71
C VAL A 52 3.40 7.81 -3.67
N ALA A 53 2.40 7.53 -4.52
CA ALA A 53 1.14 8.28 -4.53
C ALA A 53 0.37 8.17 -3.21
N LEU A 54 0.37 6.99 -2.59
CA LEU A 54 -0.24 6.80 -1.27
C LEU A 54 0.51 7.57 -0.17
N ALA A 55 1.85 7.56 -0.18
CA ALA A 55 2.65 8.29 0.80
C ALA A 55 2.49 9.82 0.67
N ASP A 56 2.35 10.31 -0.57
CA ASP A 56 2.09 11.72 -0.87
C ASP A 56 0.69 12.15 -0.38
N ALA A 57 -0.33 11.36 -0.70
CA ALA A 57 -1.71 11.61 -0.24
C ALA A 57 -1.86 11.58 1.28
N LEU A 58 -1.03 10.79 1.98
CA LEU A 58 -0.96 10.73 3.44
C LEU A 58 -0.08 11.82 4.05
N ALA A 59 0.55 12.68 3.24
CA ALA A 59 1.49 13.71 3.66
C ALA A 59 2.58 13.19 4.61
N LEU A 60 3.11 11.98 4.33
CA LEU A 60 4.08 11.33 5.22
C LEU A 60 5.41 12.08 5.27
N ALA A 61 5.96 12.20 6.47
CA ALA A 61 7.33 12.63 6.67
C ALA A 61 8.31 11.61 6.03
N ASP A 62 9.52 12.07 5.70
CA ASP A 62 10.50 11.30 4.92
C ASP A 62 10.80 9.91 5.52
N VAL A 63 10.89 9.83 6.86
CA VAL A 63 11.13 8.58 7.58
C VAL A 63 9.98 7.57 7.38
N ASP A 64 8.72 7.98 7.59
CA ASP A 64 7.57 7.08 7.43
C ASP A 64 7.32 6.74 5.97
N ARG A 65 7.55 7.70 5.06
CA ARG A 65 7.55 7.46 3.62
C ARG A 65 8.56 6.40 3.23
N GLU A 66 9.80 6.50 3.72
CA GLU A 66 10.82 5.50 3.41
C GLU A 66 10.48 4.13 4.00
N ARG A 67 9.93 4.08 5.22
CA ARG A 67 9.47 2.83 5.84
C ARG A 67 8.39 2.15 5.00
N LEU A 68 7.40 2.90 4.51
CA LEU A 68 6.34 2.38 3.65
C LEU A 68 6.90 1.83 2.32
N LEU A 69 7.80 2.58 1.68
CA LEU A 69 8.44 2.18 0.43
C LEU A 69 9.30 0.91 0.59
N ARG A 70 10.05 0.81 1.69
CA ARG A 70 10.84 -0.39 2.03
C ARG A 70 9.94 -1.61 2.24
N ALA A 71 8.86 -1.47 3.00
CA ALA A 71 7.90 -2.55 3.24
C ALA A 71 7.30 -3.09 1.92
N ALA A 72 6.93 -2.19 0.99
CA ALA A 72 6.43 -2.60 -0.32
C ALA A 72 7.51 -3.27 -1.20
N ARG A 73 8.77 -2.82 -1.12
CA ARG A 73 9.88 -3.46 -1.82
C ARG A 73 10.11 -4.88 -1.30
N ASP A 74 10.08 -5.08 0.01
CA ASP A 74 10.31 -6.38 0.62
C ASP A 74 9.14 -7.33 0.40
N GLY A 75 7.90 -6.83 0.42
CA GLY A 75 6.73 -7.60 0.02
C GLY A 75 6.77 -8.07 -1.44
N ARG A 76 7.28 -7.24 -2.37
CA ARG A 76 7.54 -7.66 -3.77
C ARG A 76 8.58 -8.78 -3.89
N ARG A 77 9.63 -8.72 -3.08
CA ARG A 77 10.68 -9.76 -3.06
C ARG A 77 10.19 -11.08 -2.49
N ARG A 78 9.21 -11.01 -1.59
CA ARG A 78 8.65 -12.16 -0.87
C ARG A 78 7.43 -12.75 -1.56
N ALA A 79 6.81 -12.01 -2.48
CA ALA A 79 5.83 -12.56 -3.40
C ALA A 79 6.52 -13.63 -4.27
N PRO A 80 5.97 -14.85 -4.36
CA PRO A 80 6.50 -15.87 -5.26
C PRO A 80 6.49 -15.34 -6.70
N VAL A 81 7.50 -15.72 -7.49
CA VAL A 81 7.49 -15.51 -8.94
C VAL A 81 6.34 -16.35 -9.51
N GLY A 82 5.34 -15.70 -10.13
CA GLY A 82 4.16 -16.32 -10.76
C GLY A 82 2.88 -16.10 -9.94
N GLU A 83 1.77 -15.62 -10.48
CA GLU A 83 1.21 -15.84 -11.82
C GLU A 83 0.74 -14.52 -12.49
N PRO A 84 0.85 -14.38 -13.83
CA PRO A 84 0.09 -13.36 -14.54
C PRO A 84 -1.40 -13.60 -14.30
N HIS A 85 -2.15 -12.52 -14.11
CA HIS A 85 -3.59 -12.51 -14.00
C HIS A 85 -4.21 -13.33 -15.14
N ALA A 86 -4.53 -14.60 -14.87
CA ALA A 86 -5.29 -15.43 -15.78
C ALA A 86 -6.68 -14.79 -15.88
N LEU A 87 -6.91 -14.08 -16.99
CA LEU A 87 -8.22 -13.62 -17.41
C LEU A 87 -9.10 -14.87 -17.55
N PRO A 88 -10.27 -14.95 -16.88
CA PRO A 88 -11.21 -16.02 -17.15
C PRO A 88 -11.73 -15.88 -18.59
N LEU A 89 -11.74 -17.00 -19.33
CA LEU A 89 -12.38 -17.16 -20.65
C LEU A 89 -13.90 -17.10 -20.53
#